data_AF-A0A1W1V1Q5-F1
#
_entry.id   AF-A0A1W1V1Q5-F1
#
_cell.length_a   1.000
_cell.length_b   1.000
_cell.length_c   1.000
_cell.angle_alpha   90.00
_cell.angle_beta   90.00
_cell.angle_gamma   90.00
#
_symmetry.space_group_name_H-M   'P 1'
#
loop_
_entity.id
_entity.type
_entity.pdbx_description
1 polymer ?
#
loop_
_entity_poly.entity_id
_entity_poly.type
_entity_poly.pdbx_seq_one_letter_code
_entity_poly.pdbx_strand_id
1 'polypeptide(L)'
;MSWFKNLKIGTKILICFLVVIFILGISAYSDFYSMQDIMQDASAIESKYLPNYTYTTVLHASVKDVTVGERGLINECMMERDVRKAQYDHIAKYLEQAQIAFADYDKATKTATDKQLWESFIPEWNAWNKGVESVVEMSKQRDDLIASD
;
A
#
# COMPACT_ATOMS: atom_id res chain seq x y z
N MET A 1 -52.24 -32.83 -8.81
CA MET A 1 -51.67 -33.90 -7.95
C MET A 1 -52.76 -34.51 -7.06
N SER A 2 -53.51 -35.50 -7.55
CA SER A 2 -54.51 -36.24 -6.75
C SER A 2 -53.86 -37.04 -5.62
N TRP A 3 -52.60 -37.45 -5.79
CA TRP A 3 -51.82 -38.18 -4.79
C TRP A 3 -51.64 -37.41 -3.47
N PHE A 4 -51.37 -36.10 -3.54
CA PHE A 4 -51.19 -35.27 -2.33
C PHE A 4 -52.49 -35.11 -1.55
N LYS A 5 -53.65 -35.06 -2.22
CA LYS A 5 -54.95 -34.92 -1.56
C LYS A 5 -55.28 -36.14 -0.68
N ASN A 6 -54.84 -37.33 -1.08
CA ASN A 6 -55.09 -38.61 -0.42
C ASN A 6 -54.15 -38.93 0.76
N LEU A 7 -53.18 -38.06 1.07
CA LEU A 7 -52.25 -38.25 2.19
C LEU A 7 -52.86 -37.81 3.53
N LYS A 8 -52.51 -38.53 4.61
CA LYS A 8 -52.82 -38.15 6.00
C LYS A 8 -52.27 -36.75 6.31
N ILE A 9 -52.98 -36.00 7.16
CA ILE A 9 -52.62 -34.61 7.47
C ILE A 9 -51.19 -34.46 8.01
N GLY A 10 -50.74 -35.39 8.86
CA GLY A 10 -49.37 -35.40 9.38
C GLY A 10 -48.31 -35.58 8.30
N THR A 11 -48.57 -36.40 7.28
CA THR A 11 -47.65 -36.59 6.14
C THR A 11 -47.54 -35.32 5.29
N LYS A 12 -48.63 -34.56 5.13
CA LYS A 12 -48.60 -33.27 4.40
C LYS A 12 -47.71 -32.24 5.11
N ILE A 13 -47.85 -32.11 6.42
CA ILE A 13 -47.03 -31.21 7.25
C ILE A 13 -45.55 -31.61 7.19
N LEU A 14 -45.28 -32.92 7.30
CA LEU A 14 -43.90 -33.45 7.23
C LEU A 14 -43.25 -33.18 5.87
N ILE A 15 -43.98 -33.31 4.76
CA ILE A 15 -43.48 -32.97 3.42
C ILE A 15 -43.16 -31.48 3.32
N CYS A 16 -44.03 -30.59 3.80
CA CYS A 16 -43.75 -29.15 3.78
C CYS A 16 -42.50 -28.81 4.61
N PHE A 17 -42.35 -29.44 5.78
CA PHE A 17 -41.18 -29.23 6.62
C PHE A 17 -39.88 -29.73 5.96
N LEU A 18 -39.93 -30.91 5.31
CA LEU A 18 -38.80 -31.43 4.53
C LEU A 18 -38.42 -30.52 3.36
N VAL A 19 -39.40 -29.92 2.67
CA VAL A 19 -39.13 -28.97 1.58
C VAL A 19 -38.42 -27.71 2.12
N VAL A 20 -38.84 -27.19 3.27
CA VAL A 20 -38.17 -26.04 3.90
C VAL A 20 -36.73 -26.39 4.30
N ILE A 21 -36.51 -27.54 4.94
CA ILE A 21 -35.17 -28.02 5.28
C ILE A 21 -34.32 -28.18 4.03
N PHE A 22 -34.88 -28.70 2.94
CA PHE A 22 -34.16 -28.91 1.69
C PHE A 22 -33.71 -27.59 1.07
N ILE A 23 -34.57 -26.57 1.05
CA ILE A 23 -34.21 -25.23 0.57
C ILE A 23 -33.12 -24.62 1.46
N LEU A 24 -33.26 -24.72 2.78
CA LEU A 24 -32.25 -24.24 3.73
C LEU A 24 -30.90 -24.96 3.55
N GLY A 25 -30.91 -26.26 3.25
CA GLY A 25 -29.70 -27.03 2.97
C GLY A 25 -28.97 -26.57 1.72
N ILE A 26 -29.70 -26.23 0.65
CA ILE A 26 -29.12 -25.68 -0.58
C ILE A 26 -28.50 -24.30 -0.32
N SER A 27 -29.21 -23.42 0.39
CA SER A 27 -28.69 -22.09 0.77
C SER A 27 -27.46 -22.20 1.67
N ALA A 28 -27.49 -23.04 2.70
CA ALA A 28 -26.34 -23.24 3.58
C ALA A 28 -25.12 -23.80 2.83
N TYR A 29 -25.34 -24.66 1.83
CA TYR A 29 -24.28 -25.14 0.96
C TYR A 29 -23.69 -23.99 0.14
N SER A 30 -24.51 -23.20 -0.59
CA SER A 30 -23.99 -22.08 -1.37
C SER A 30 -23.25 -21.05 -0.53
N ASP A 31 -23.79 -20.74 0.66
CA ASP A 31 -23.21 -19.75 1.57
C ASP A 31 -21.85 -20.19 2.09
N PHE A 32 -21.65 -21.49 2.35
CA PHE A 32 -20.38 -22.02 2.81
C PHE A 32 -19.27 -21.86 1.77
N TYR A 33 -19.55 -22.15 0.49
CA TYR A 33 -18.57 -21.97 -0.59
C TYR A 33 -18.28 -20.49 -0.84
N SER A 34 -19.30 -19.64 -0.86
CA SER A 34 -19.10 -18.18 -1.01
C SER A 34 -18.27 -17.60 0.14
N MET A 35 -18.44 -18.08 1.38
CA MET A 35 -17.63 -17.65 2.51
C MET A 35 -16.16 -18.05 2.33
N GLN A 36 -15.89 -19.22 1.75
CA GLN A 36 -14.51 -19.69 1.52
C GLN A 36 -13.78 -18.79 0.51
N ASP A 37 -14.44 -18.39 -0.58
CA ASP A 37 -13.88 -17.47 -1.56
C ASP A 37 -13.57 -16.10 -0.93
N ILE A 38 -14.52 -15.56 -0.15
CA ILE A 38 -14.35 -14.29 0.56
C ILE A 38 -13.17 -14.36 1.55
N MET A 39 -13.03 -15.45 2.30
CA MET A 39 -11.94 -15.62 3.25
C MET A 39 -10.57 -15.70 2.55
N GLN A 40 -10.51 -16.33 1.38
CA GLN A 40 -9.29 -16.39 0.58
C GLN A 40 -8.89 -15.00 0.07
N ASP A 41 -9.85 -14.23 -0.45
CA ASP A 41 -9.61 -12.86 -0.92
C ASP A 41 -9.23 -11.92 0.22
N ALA A 42 -9.90 -12.02 1.37
CA ALA A 42 -9.55 -11.26 2.57
C ALA A 42 -8.12 -11.56 3.04
N SER A 43 -7.72 -12.83 3.01
CA SER A 43 -6.34 -13.24 3.35
C SER A 43 -5.31 -12.70 2.36
N ALA A 44 -5.66 -12.62 1.07
CA ALA A 44 -4.79 -12.01 0.06
C ALA A 44 -4.66 -10.50 0.24
N ILE A 45 -5.74 -9.81 0.64
CA ILE A 45 -5.72 -8.37 0.99
C ILE A 45 -4.75 -8.11 2.14
N GLU A 46 -4.87 -8.87 3.22
CA GLU A 46 -4.02 -8.70 4.40
C GLU A 46 -2.55 -9.01 4.13
N SER A 47 -2.26 -10.13 3.47
CA SER A 47 -0.89 -10.62 3.31
C SER A 47 -0.12 -9.99 2.17
N LYS A 48 -0.81 -9.50 1.11
CA LYS A 48 -0.17 -9.02 -0.11
C LYS A 48 -0.46 -7.55 -0.38
N TYR A 49 -1.73 -7.16 -0.45
CA TYR A 49 -2.10 -5.82 -0.92
C TYR A 49 -1.87 -4.74 0.13
N LEU A 50 -2.19 -5.01 1.39
CA LEU A 50 -2.05 -4.03 2.47
C LEU A 50 -0.58 -3.65 2.75
N PRO A 51 0.38 -4.59 2.83
CA PRO A 51 1.79 -4.24 2.99
C PRO A 51 2.32 -3.47 1.78
N ASN A 52 2.04 -3.93 0.55
CA ASN A 52 2.46 -3.26 -0.68
C ASN A 52 1.96 -1.80 -0.75
N TYR A 53 0.70 -1.58 -0.41
CA TYR A 53 0.12 -0.23 -0.34
C TYR A 53 0.79 0.63 0.74
N THR A 54 1.08 0.05 1.90
CA THR A 54 1.74 0.76 3.00
C THR A 54 3.14 1.19 2.60
N TYR A 55 3.96 0.29 2.05
CA TYR A 55 5.34 0.61 1.63
C TYR A 55 5.37 1.69 0.55
N THR A 56 4.52 1.57 -0.47
CA THR A 56 4.44 2.57 -1.54
C THR A 56 3.94 3.93 -1.05
N THR A 57 3.03 3.95 -0.07
CA THR A 57 2.55 5.18 0.57
C THR A 57 3.66 5.86 1.37
N VAL A 58 4.41 5.09 2.18
CA VAL A 58 5.57 5.61 2.93
C VAL A 58 6.64 6.12 1.99
N LEU A 59 6.95 5.38 0.91
CA LEU A 59 7.91 5.79 -0.11
C LEU A 59 7.50 7.13 -0.75
N HIS A 60 6.24 7.23 -1.19
CA HIS A 60 5.71 8.45 -1.80
C HIS A 60 5.72 9.65 -0.85
N ALA A 61 5.33 9.45 0.42
CA ALA A 61 5.39 10.51 1.42
C ALA A 61 6.83 10.97 1.68
N SER A 62 7.77 10.02 1.80
CA SER A 62 9.17 10.30 2.07
C SER A 62 9.84 11.07 0.92
N VAL A 63 9.56 10.69 -0.34
CA VAL A 63 10.03 11.44 -1.51
C VAL A 63 9.54 12.88 -1.49
N LYS A 64 8.25 13.10 -1.16
CA LYS A 64 7.71 14.45 -1.04
C LYS A 64 8.42 15.26 0.05
N ASP A 65 8.65 14.66 1.21
CA ASP A 65 9.28 15.34 2.34
C ASP A 65 10.76 15.67 2.06
N VAL A 66 11.48 14.78 1.36
CA VAL A 66 12.82 15.11 0.81
C VAL A 66 12.74 16.35 -0.08
N THR A 67 11.80 16.38 -1.03
CA THR A 67 11.61 17.55 -1.91
C THR A 67 11.23 18.82 -1.14
N VAL A 68 10.49 18.72 -0.03
CA VAL A 68 10.22 19.88 0.84
C VAL A 68 11.52 20.40 1.45
N GLY A 69 12.38 19.52 1.96
CA GLY A 69 13.69 19.89 2.47
C GLY A 69 14.59 20.53 1.41
N GLU A 70 14.62 19.97 0.20
CA GLU A 70 15.36 20.54 -0.94
C GLU A 70 14.88 21.96 -1.28
N ARG A 71 13.57 22.19 -1.29
CA ARG A 71 13.00 23.53 -1.52
C ARG A 71 13.40 24.51 -0.43
N GLY A 72 13.46 24.05 0.82
CA GLY A 72 14.04 24.81 1.92
C GLY A 72 15.51 25.14 1.69
N LEU A 73 16.28 24.21 1.10
CA LEU A 73 17.68 24.46 0.77
C LEU A 73 17.87 25.45 -0.41
N ILE A 74 16.96 25.46 -1.37
CA ILE A 74 17.06 26.34 -2.54
C ILE A 74 16.57 27.76 -2.21
N ASN A 75 15.73 27.92 -1.19
CA ASN A 75 15.18 29.22 -0.80
C ASN A 75 16.22 30.16 -0.18
N GLU A 76 16.49 31.29 -0.84
CA GLU A 76 17.41 32.34 -0.38
C GLU A 76 16.97 33.02 0.91
N CYS A 77 15.68 32.96 1.27
CA CYS A 77 15.20 33.49 2.55
C CYS A 77 15.48 32.56 3.75
N MET A 78 16.05 31.37 3.53
CA MET A 78 16.27 30.33 4.55
C MET A 78 17.76 30.05 4.79
N MET A 79 18.57 31.12 4.82
CA MET A 79 20.04 31.03 4.93
C MET A 79 20.57 31.00 6.37
N GLU A 80 19.72 31.20 7.37
CA GLU A 80 20.12 31.07 8.77
C GLU A 80 20.65 29.65 9.06
N ARG A 81 21.80 29.55 9.72
CA ARG A 81 22.53 28.27 9.92
C ARG A 81 21.65 27.18 10.53
N ASP A 82 20.86 27.49 11.55
CA ASP A 82 20.01 26.52 12.22
C ASP A 82 18.85 26.06 11.31
N VAL A 83 18.31 26.97 10.50
CA VAL A 83 17.29 26.66 9.50
C VAL A 83 17.86 25.75 8.42
N ARG A 84 19.06 26.05 7.92
CA ARG A 84 19.80 25.23 6.94
C ARG A 84 20.04 23.82 7.48
N LYS A 85 20.58 23.72 8.70
CA LYS A 85 20.81 22.44 9.37
C LYS A 85 19.52 21.63 9.49
N ALA A 86 18.41 22.26 9.88
CA ALA A 86 17.12 21.59 9.98
C ALA A 86 16.66 21.02 8.62
N GLN A 87 16.93 21.71 7.51
CA GLN A 87 16.62 21.16 6.18
C GLN A 87 17.49 19.95 5.83
N TYR A 88 18.80 19.99 6.10
CA TYR A 88 19.68 18.84 5.87
C TYR A 88 19.28 17.63 6.72
N ASP A 89 18.98 17.84 8.00
CA ASP A 89 18.53 16.78 8.91
C ASP A 89 17.17 16.20 8.44
N HIS A 90 16.27 17.05 7.95
CA HIS A 90 14.99 16.65 7.38
C HIS A 90 15.18 15.78 6.14
N ILE A 91 15.99 16.23 5.17
CA ILE A 91 16.32 15.45 3.96
C ILE A 91 16.91 14.10 4.34
N ALA A 92 17.92 14.07 5.22
CA ALA A 92 18.59 12.84 5.62
C ALA A 92 17.61 11.83 6.23
N LYS A 93 16.75 12.30 7.15
CA LYS A 93 15.72 11.48 7.79
C LYS A 93 14.77 10.86 6.77
N TYR A 94 14.22 11.66 5.86
CA TYR A 94 13.22 11.16 4.91
C TYR A 94 13.86 10.38 3.76
N LEU A 95 15.12 10.64 3.41
CA LEU A 95 15.87 9.82 2.48
C LEU A 95 16.09 8.41 3.04
N GLU A 96 16.44 8.29 4.33
CA GLU A 96 16.52 7.00 5.02
C GLU A 96 15.18 6.26 5.02
N GLN A 97 14.08 6.95 5.37
CA GLN A 97 12.74 6.35 5.33
C GLN A 97 12.35 5.89 3.92
N ALA A 98 12.69 6.67 2.90
CA ALA A 98 12.43 6.31 1.52
C ALA A 98 13.25 5.08 1.10
N GLN A 99 14.52 4.96 1.51
CA GLN A 99 15.36 3.79 1.24
C GLN A 99 14.84 2.52 1.93
N ILE A 100 14.38 2.63 3.18
CA ILE A 100 13.75 1.51 3.90
C ILE A 100 12.49 1.05 3.18
N ALA A 101 11.58 1.98 2.88
CA ALA A 101 10.32 1.67 2.19
C ALA A 101 10.55 1.10 0.78
N PHE A 102 11.56 1.59 0.07
CA PHE A 102 12.00 1.05 -1.22
C PHE A 102 12.45 -0.42 -1.06
N ALA A 103 13.32 -0.70 -0.09
CA ALA A 103 13.83 -2.05 0.14
C ALA A 103 12.75 -3.04 0.62
N ASP A 104 11.82 -2.58 1.45
CA ASP A 104 10.69 -3.38 1.94
C ASP A 104 9.72 -3.68 0.79
N TYR A 105 9.39 -2.68 -0.02
CA TYR A 105 8.58 -2.90 -1.22
C TYR A 105 9.28 -3.84 -2.19
N ASP A 106 10.60 -3.69 -2.42
CA ASP A 106 11.37 -4.53 -3.36
C ASP A 106 11.29 -6.03 -2.99
N LYS A 107 11.37 -6.35 -1.70
CA LYS A 107 11.25 -7.73 -1.19
C LYS A 107 9.81 -8.26 -1.16
N ALA A 108 8.81 -7.37 -1.17
CA ALA A 108 7.42 -7.76 -1.04
C ALA A 108 6.91 -8.52 -2.28
N THR A 109 5.95 -9.42 -2.07
CA THR A 109 5.34 -10.22 -3.14
C THR A 109 4.45 -9.32 -4.01
N LYS A 110 4.80 -9.19 -5.29
CA LYS A 110 4.11 -8.32 -6.25
C LYS A 110 3.15 -9.10 -7.15
N THR A 111 2.17 -8.43 -7.74
CA THR A 111 1.48 -8.98 -8.92
C THR A 111 2.39 -8.86 -10.15
N ALA A 112 2.04 -9.51 -11.27
CA ALA A 112 2.81 -9.37 -12.51
C ALA A 112 2.83 -7.91 -13.00
N THR A 113 1.70 -7.22 -12.89
CA THR A 113 1.56 -5.80 -13.24
C THR A 113 2.43 -4.91 -12.34
N ASP A 114 2.36 -5.10 -11.02
CA ASP A 114 3.16 -4.31 -10.08
C ASP A 114 4.66 -4.53 -10.28
N LYS A 115 5.07 -5.76 -10.62
CA LYS A 115 6.47 -6.08 -10.90
C LYS A 115 6.97 -5.33 -12.14
N GLN A 116 6.18 -5.30 -13.22
CA GLN A 116 6.53 -4.57 -14.43
C GLN A 116 6.65 -3.06 -14.17
N LEU A 117 5.69 -2.48 -13.43
CA LEU A 117 5.74 -1.07 -13.04
C LEU A 117 6.96 -0.78 -12.16
N TRP A 118 7.26 -1.66 -11.21
CA TRP A 118 8.41 -1.54 -10.34
C TRP A 118 9.74 -1.55 -11.11
N GLU A 119 9.89 -2.49 -12.05
CA GLU A 119 11.08 -2.55 -12.92
C GLU A 119 11.28 -1.27 -13.74
N SER A 120 10.19 -0.64 -14.19
CA SER A 120 10.25 0.67 -14.87
C SER A 120 10.54 1.84 -13.94
N PHE A 121 10.23 1.72 -12.64
CA PHE A 121 10.44 2.77 -11.65
C PHE A 121 11.88 2.81 -11.10
N ILE A 122 12.57 1.67 -11.01
CA ILE A 122 13.96 1.58 -10.52
C ILE A 122 14.92 2.59 -11.19
N PRO A 123 14.97 2.75 -12.52
CA PRO A 123 15.85 3.75 -13.13
C PRO A 123 15.50 5.19 -12.73
N GLU A 124 14.21 5.52 -12.63
CA GLU A 124 13.74 6.85 -12.20
C GLU A 124 14.09 7.13 -10.74
N TRP A 125 13.94 6.12 -9.87
CA TRP A 125 14.37 6.17 -8.48
C TRP A 125 15.88 6.46 -8.35
N ASN A 126 16.71 5.77 -9.14
CA ASN A 126 18.16 5.98 -9.13
C ASN A 126 18.52 7.38 -9.66
N ALA A 127 17.83 7.86 -10.69
CA ALA A 127 18.02 9.22 -11.22
C ALA A 127 17.62 10.29 -10.19
N TRP A 128 16.50 10.08 -9.50
CA TRP A 128 16.03 10.95 -8.43
C TRP A 128 17.03 11.03 -7.27
N ASN A 129 17.55 9.90 -6.76
CA ASN A 129 18.55 9.89 -5.68
C ASN A 129 19.81 10.70 -6.06
N LYS A 130 20.32 10.53 -7.28
CA LYS A 130 21.45 11.32 -7.79
C LYS A 130 21.14 12.82 -7.85
N GLY A 131 19.90 13.17 -8.18
CA GLY A 131 19.40 14.54 -8.14
C GLY A 131 19.45 15.11 -6.73
N VAL A 132 18.94 14.38 -5.74
CA VAL A 132 18.97 14.76 -4.32
C VAL A 132 20.39 14.96 -3.82
N GLU A 133 21.29 14.01 -4.12
CA GLU A 133 22.71 14.12 -3.77
C GLU A 133 23.35 15.38 -4.34
N SER A 134 23.04 15.70 -5.61
CA SER A 134 23.54 16.90 -6.28
C SER A 134 23.03 18.18 -5.62
N VAL A 135 21.74 18.25 -5.27
CA VAL A 135 21.14 19.41 -4.58
C VAL A 135 21.78 19.63 -3.22
N VAL A 136 21.95 18.55 -2.44
CA VAL A 136 22.57 18.62 -1.11
C VAL A 136 24.02 19.06 -1.20
N GLU A 137 24.80 18.51 -2.14
CA GLU A 137 26.20 18.83 -2.31
C GLU A 137 26.41 20.29 -2.76
N MET A 138 25.68 20.75 -3.78
CA MET A 138 25.73 22.15 -4.22
C MET A 138 25.29 23.11 -3.11
N SER A 139 24.30 22.70 -2.30
CA SER A 139 23.83 23.49 -1.15
C SER A 139 24.90 23.65 -0.08
N LYS A 140 25.67 22.59 0.23
CA LYS A 140 26.77 22.65 1.18
C LYS A 140 27.90 23.53 0.67
N GLN A 141 28.30 23.36 -0.59
CA GLN A 141 29.32 24.19 -1.22
C GLN A 141 28.95 25.67 -1.18
N ARG A 142 27.67 26.00 -1.44
CA ARG A 142 27.17 27.38 -1.32
C ARG A 142 27.29 27.91 0.10
N ASP A 143 26.90 27.13 1.10
CA ASP A 143 26.97 27.53 2.50
C ASP A 143 28.42 27.78 2.95
N ASP A 144 29.35 26.93 2.50
CA ASP A 144 30.78 27.05 2.80
C ASP A 144 31.39 28.32 2.17
N LEU A 145 31.03 28.63 0.91
CA LEU A 145 31.48 29.84 0.23
C LEU A 145 31.01 31.10 0.97
N ILE A 146 29.73 31.15 1.37
CA ILE A 146 29.16 32.28 2.10
C ILE A 146 29.77 32.43 3.50
N ALA A 147 30.16 31.32 4.15
CA ALA A 147 30.83 31.37 5.45
C ALA A 147 32.29 31.81 5.37
N SER A 148 32.90 31.77 4.18
CA SER A 148 34.29 32.15 3.93
C SER A 148 34.51 33.60 3.50
N ASP A 149 33.44 34.31 3.14
CA ASP A 149 33.40 35.76 2.85
C ASP A 149 33.13 36.59 4.13
#